data_AF-A0A1E1MQB3-F1
#
_entry.id   AF-A0A1E1MQB3-F1
#
_cell.length_a   1.000
_cell.length_b   1.000
_cell.length_c   1.000
_cell.angle_alpha   90.00
_cell.angle_beta   90.00
_cell.angle_gamma   90.00
#
_symmetry.space_group_name_H-M   'P 1'
#
loop_
_entity.id
_entity.type
_entity.pdbx_description
1 polymer ?
#
loop_
_entity_poly.entity_id
_entity_poly.type
_entity_poly.pdbx_seq_one_letter_code
_entity_poly.pdbx_strand_id
1 'polypeptide(L)'
;MSDDEPDLELLDFLRQHFQKVAISPANPETQVLEGAEYVYDNAIDVAIDYQSTKAAAAMIYEQMQQKEYSTKTWSSHELHPKAKDESTVAFIFTMDLLNFSFWSEKDDEERFTIEYKGQKWTGYWSLVAALQRALEEDIPITSSDFWQNEDECTEEVLKHVFRSSTEEEIPLLKERLSCLREAGKILYEKYQCNFTNVIKSASHSAAALVNILADDFPCFNDVVSFEKRKSVRLLKRAQICVADLWAAFEGESFGEFDDIDKITMFADYRVPQILNTLGCLWYSPLLDHVVRQKKIIESGHSWEIQMRGRQDFVFVSLRKGLNWVTWLTNVMSRM
;
A
#
# COMPACT_ATOMS: atom_id res chain seq x y z
N MET A 1 -53.82 -26.11 -34.83
CA MET A 1 -53.04 -26.61 -33.68
C MET A 1 -52.12 -25.47 -33.29
N SER A 2 -51.99 -25.23 -31.99
CA SER A 2 -51.54 -23.98 -31.35
C SER A 2 -50.06 -23.66 -31.63
N ASP A 3 -49.79 -22.46 -32.18
CA ASP A 3 -48.44 -21.90 -32.45
C ASP A 3 -47.81 -21.20 -31.22
N ASP A 4 -48.34 -21.43 -30.01
CA ASP A 4 -47.93 -20.72 -28.77
C ASP A 4 -47.10 -21.58 -27.80
N GLU A 5 -46.53 -22.71 -28.23
CA GLU A 5 -45.61 -23.47 -27.37
C GLU A 5 -44.18 -22.94 -27.52
N PRO A 6 -43.55 -22.43 -26.44
CA PRO A 6 -42.17 -21.96 -26.52
C PRO A 6 -41.25 -23.14 -26.87
N ASP A 7 -40.45 -22.96 -27.93
CA ASP A 7 -39.47 -23.94 -28.39
C ASP A 7 -38.46 -24.22 -27.27
N LEU A 8 -38.66 -25.34 -26.58
CA LEU A 8 -37.87 -25.74 -25.41
C LEU A 8 -36.44 -26.08 -25.82
N GLU A 9 -36.21 -26.54 -27.05
CA GLU A 9 -34.86 -26.81 -27.56
C GLU A 9 -34.12 -25.51 -27.85
N LEU A 10 -34.81 -24.49 -28.39
CA LEU A 10 -34.23 -23.16 -28.56
C LEU A 10 -33.93 -22.49 -27.21
N LEU A 11 -34.79 -22.66 -26.21
CA LEU A 11 -34.56 -22.14 -24.85
C LEU A 11 -33.40 -22.84 -24.15
N ASP A 12 -33.26 -24.16 -24.31
CA ASP A 12 -32.12 -24.90 -23.77
C ASP A 12 -30.82 -24.59 -24.52
N PHE A 13 -30.88 -24.38 -25.84
CA PHE A 13 -29.75 -23.90 -26.63
C PHE A 13 -29.31 -22.50 -26.19
N LEU A 14 -30.24 -21.57 -26.01
CA LEU A 14 -29.95 -20.23 -25.50
C LEU A 14 -29.43 -20.28 -24.06
N ARG A 15 -29.99 -21.11 -23.18
CA ARG A 15 -29.45 -21.32 -21.82
C ARG A 15 -28.03 -21.86 -21.86
N GLN A 16 -27.74 -22.87 -22.68
CA GLN A 16 -26.39 -23.40 -22.80
C GLN A 16 -25.43 -22.40 -23.45
N HIS A 17 -25.90 -21.56 -24.38
CA HIS A 17 -25.08 -20.53 -25.01
C HIS A 17 -24.77 -19.41 -24.03
N PHE A 18 -25.76 -18.90 -23.27
CA PHE A 18 -25.56 -17.88 -22.24
C PHE A 18 -24.90 -18.42 -20.95
N GLN A 19 -25.06 -19.70 -20.61
CA GLN A 19 -24.30 -20.35 -19.52
C GLN A 19 -22.85 -20.67 -19.92
N LYS A 20 -22.56 -20.84 -21.22
CA LYS A 20 -21.17 -20.86 -21.73
C LYS A 20 -20.56 -19.47 -21.87
N VAL A 21 -21.39 -18.42 -21.92
CA VAL A 21 -21.02 -17.05 -21.53
C VAL A 21 -21.19 -16.87 -20.00
N ALA A 22 -20.96 -17.92 -19.21
CA ALA A 22 -20.32 -17.71 -17.93
C ALA A 22 -18.97 -17.09 -18.27
N ILE A 23 -18.93 -15.75 -18.22
CA ILE A 23 -17.71 -14.95 -18.19
C ILE A 23 -16.78 -15.73 -17.26
N SER A 24 -15.72 -16.34 -17.80
CA SER A 24 -14.64 -16.87 -16.95
C SER A 24 -14.38 -15.78 -15.92
N PRO A 25 -14.43 -16.06 -14.60
CA PRO A 25 -14.40 -15.01 -13.61
C PRO A 25 -13.28 -14.07 -14.00
N ALA A 26 -13.65 -12.83 -14.33
CA ALA A 26 -12.71 -11.92 -14.97
C ALA A 26 -11.50 -11.87 -14.07
N ASN A 27 -10.30 -12.12 -14.62
CA ASN A 27 -9.08 -12.10 -13.84
C ASN A 27 -9.09 -10.80 -13.00
N PRO A 28 -8.98 -10.88 -11.67
CA PRO A 28 -9.15 -9.71 -10.82
C PRO A 28 -8.23 -8.57 -11.28
N GLU A 29 -8.77 -7.36 -11.36
CA GLU A 29 -8.03 -6.15 -11.75
C GLU A 29 -8.16 -5.10 -10.64
N THR A 30 -7.09 -4.39 -10.36
CA THR A 30 -7.08 -3.31 -9.34
C THR A 30 -7.65 -2.00 -9.87
N GLN A 31 -7.62 -1.83 -11.20
CA GLN A 31 -7.96 -0.60 -11.95
C GLN A 31 -7.11 0.64 -11.56
N VAL A 32 -5.99 0.43 -10.86
CA VAL A 32 -5.11 1.52 -10.42
C VAL A 32 -4.43 2.21 -11.60
N LEU A 33 -3.94 1.43 -12.57
CA LEU A 33 -3.30 1.97 -13.78
C LEU A 33 -4.27 2.79 -14.63
N GLU A 34 -5.52 2.34 -14.75
CA GLU A 34 -6.57 3.09 -15.46
C GLU A 34 -6.88 4.42 -14.74
N GLY A 35 -6.91 4.40 -13.41
CA GLY A 35 -7.04 5.61 -12.60
C GLY A 35 -5.86 6.58 -12.79
N ALA A 36 -4.63 6.06 -12.76
CA ALA A 36 -3.42 6.85 -12.96
C ALA A 36 -3.34 7.45 -14.37
N GLU A 37 -3.69 6.68 -15.41
CA GLU A 37 -3.79 7.15 -16.80
C GLU A 37 -4.83 8.27 -16.92
N TYR A 38 -6.00 8.11 -16.31
CA TYR A 38 -7.01 9.15 -16.28
C TYR A 38 -6.52 10.45 -15.62
N VAL A 39 -5.80 10.35 -14.50
CA VAL A 39 -5.18 11.53 -13.87
C VAL A 39 -4.12 12.13 -14.79
N TYR A 40 -3.30 11.30 -15.43
CA TYR A 40 -2.29 11.74 -16.39
C TYR A 40 -2.90 12.54 -17.56
N ASP A 41 -4.02 12.09 -18.12
CA ASP A 41 -4.64 12.77 -19.27
C ASP A 41 -5.33 14.09 -18.90
N ASN A 42 -5.72 14.26 -17.63
CA ASN A 42 -6.54 15.38 -17.18
C ASN A 42 -5.84 16.33 -16.20
N ALA A 43 -4.62 16.02 -15.75
CA ALA A 43 -3.85 16.87 -14.84
C ALA A 43 -3.25 18.09 -15.56
N ILE A 44 -3.44 19.28 -14.99
CA ILE A 44 -2.97 20.57 -15.55
C ILE A 44 -1.86 21.23 -14.72
N ASP A 45 -1.71 20.85 -13.46
CA ASP A 45 -0.76 21.44 -12.51
C ASP A 45 0.48 20.60 -12.28
N VAL A 46 0.44 19.32 -12.68
CA VAL A 46 1.58 18.40 -12.58
C VAL A 46 1.84 17.81 -13.96
N ALA A 47 3.07 17.95 -14.45
CA ALA A 47 3.52 17.42 -15.72
C ALA A 47 4.70 16.45 -15.53
N ILE A 48 4.86 15.52 -16.46
CA ILE A 48 5.97 14.56 -16.49
C ILE A 48 6.97 14.97 -17.56
N ASP A 49 8.25 14.99 -17.21
CA ASP A 49 9.33 15.06 -18.20
C ASP A 49 9.83 13.66 -18.55
N TYR A 50 9.56 13.23 -19.78
CA TYR A 50 9.88 11.89 -20.25
C TYR A 50 11.40 11.64 -20.37
N GLN A 51 12.17 12.67 -20.70
CA GLN A 51 13.62 12.54 -20.85
C GLN A 51 14.28 12.30 -19.48
N SER A 52 13.92 13.11 -18.49
CA SER A 52 14.38 12.97 -17.10
C SER A 52 13.88 11.67 -16.48
N THR A 53 12.64 11.27 -16.78
CA THR A 53 12.11 9.96 -16.35
C THR A 53 12.96 8.82 -16.88
N LYS A 54 13.33 8.83 -18.17
CA LYS A 54 14.20 7.80 -18.75
C LYS A 54 15.60 7.81 -18.13
N ALA A 55 16.16 9.00 -17.87
CA ALA A 55 17.45 9.14 -17.21
C ALA A 55 17.43 8.61 -15.77
N ALA A 56 16.38 8.92 -15.01
CA ALA A 56 16.15 8.39 -13.66
C ALA A 56 16.02 6.86 -13.68
N ALA A 57 15.33 6.28 -14.67
CA ALA A 57 15.24 4.83 -14.86
C ALA A 57 16.62 4.19 -15.00
N ALA A 58 17.45 4.74 -15.90
CA ALA A 58 18.78 4.23 -16.16
C ALA A 58 19.66 4.32 -14.90
N MET A 59 19.61 5.45 -14.19
CA MET A 59 20.34 5.65 -12.94
C MET A 59 19.90 4.65 -11.85
N ILE A 60 18.59 4.46 -11.66
CA ILE A 60 18.06 3.51 -10.67
C ILE A 60 18.48 2.08 -11.05
N TYR A 61 18.40 1.72 -12.33
CA TYR A 61 18.82 0.40 -12.80
C TYR A 61 20.28 0.12 -12.48
N GLU A 62 21.16 1.06 -12.81
CA GLU A 62 22.60 0.94 -12.59
C GLU A 62 22.89 0.75 -11.09
N GLN A 63 22.25 1.56 -10.23
CA GLN A 63 22.37 1.44 -8.78
C GLN A 63 21.85 0.09 -8.24
N MET A 64 20.83 -0.49 -8.86
CA MET A 64 20.34 -1.82 -8.48
C MET A 64 21.33 -2.91 -8.83
N GLN A 65 21.93 -2.86 -10.03
CA GLN A 65 22.95 -3.83 -10.44
C GLN A 65 24.17 -3.77 -9.53
N GLN A 66 24.61 -2.57 -9.14
CA GLN A 66 25.77 -2.39 -8.27
C GLN A 66 25.55 -2.90 -6.83
N LYS A 67 24.30 -2.91 -6.35
CA LYS A 67 23.97 -3.23 -4.96
C LYS A 67 23.37 -4.62 -4.75
N GLU A 68 23.30 -5.44 -5.81
CA GLU A 68 22.80 -6.84 -5.79
C GLU A 68 21.46 -7.04 -5.05
N TYR A 69 20.56 -6.07 -5.16
CA TYR A 69 19.30 -6.11 -4.42
C TYR A 69 18.37 -7.25 -4.90
N SER A 70 17.71 -7.93 -3.94
CA SER A 70 16.80 -9.05 -4.19
C SER A 70 15.68 -9.15 -3.12
N THR A 71 14.73 -10.09 -3.26
CA THR A 71 13.56 -10.25 -2.34
C THR A 71 13.98 -10.56 -0.94
N LYS A 72 15.15 -11.19 -0.84
CA LYS A 72 15.83 -11.46 0.41
C LYS A 72 16.14 -10.18 1.17
N THR A 73 16.24 -9.01 0.54
CA THR A 73 16.58 -7.78 1.25
C THR A 73 15.51 -7.37 2.26
N TRP A 74 14.21 -7.55 1.97
CA TRP A 74 13.15 -7.33 2.97
C TRP A 74 13.36 -8.25 4.19
N SER A 75 13.52 -9.55 3.93
CA SER A 75 13.77 -10.55 4.97
C SER A 75 15.14 -10.41 5.65
N SER A 76 16.05 -9.58 5.11
CA SER A 76 17.38 -9.38 5.68
C SER A 76 17.43 -8.29 6.75
N HIS A 77 16.47 -7.34 6.73
CA HIS A 77 16.50 -6.21 7.66
C HIS A 77 16.29 -6.66 9.10
N GLU A 78 17.11 -6.18 10.05
CA GLU A 78 17.15 -6.73 11.41
C GLU A 78 15.81 -6.63 12.18
N LEU A 79 15.00 -5.61 11.85
CA LEU A 79 13.71 -5.38 12.50
C LEU A 79 12.56 -6.20 11.92
N HIS A 80 12.72 -6.80 10.74
CA HIS A 80 11.64 -7.59 10.14
C HIS A 80 11.57 -9.00 10.71
N PRO A 81 10.37 -9.55 10.95
CA PRO A 81 10.19 -10.93 11.44
C PRO A 81 10.85 -11.96 10.51
N LYS A 82 11.40 -13.02 11.10
CA LYS A 82 12.14 -14.09 10.39
C LYS A 82 11.42 -15.44 10.33
N ALA A 83 10.35 -15.60 11.11
CA ALA A 83 9.71 -16.90 11.33
C ALA A 83 9.01 -17.44 10.08
N LYS A 84 8.49 -16.56 9.21
CA LYS A 84 7.71 -16.92 8.01
C LYS A 84 6.50 -17.82 8.34
N ASP A 85 5.79 -17.48 9.41
CA ASP A 85 4.58 -18.15 9.88
C ASP A 85 3.42 -17.15 10.02
N GLU A 86 2.31 -17.56 10.66
CA GLU A 86 1.15 -16.69 10.88
C GLU A 86 1.50 -15.44 11.72
N SER A 87 2.51 -15.49 12.58
CA SER A 87 2.96 -14.32 13.36
C SER A 87 3.62 -13.28 12.47
N THR A 88 4.34 -13.72 11.43
CA THR A 88 4.93 -12.84 10.39
C THR A 88 3.83 -12.15 9.60
N VAL A 89 2.77 -12.88 9.24
CA VAL A 89 1.58 -12.32 8.57
C VAL A 89 0.89 -11.28 9.45
N ALA A 90 0.65 -11.58 10.73
CA ALA A 90 0.03 -10.65 11.66
C ALA A 90 0.87 -9.37 11.84
N PHE A 91 2.20 -9.51 11.93
CA PHE A 91 3.11 -8.37 12.02
C PHE A 91 3.03 -7.46 10.79
N ILE A 92 3.10 -8.03 9.58
CA ILE A 92 3.00 -7.28 8.32
C ILE A 92 1.68 -6.53 8.25
N PHE A 93 0.56 -7.21 8.50
CA PHE A 93 -0.75 -6.58 8.46
C PHE A 93 -0.86 -5.41 9.46
N THR A 94 -0.38 -5.59 10.69
CA THR A 94 -0.36 -4.54 11.72
C THR A 94 0.50 -3.35 11.29
N MET A 95 1.67 -3.63 10.73
CA MET A 95 2.59 -2.62 10.22
C MET A 95 1.92 -1.80 9.10
N ASP A 96 1.29 -2.44 8.12
CA ASP A 96 0.64 -1.75 6.99
C ASP A 96 -0.64 -1.01 7.36
N LEU A 97 -1.37 -1.49 8.37
CA LEU A 97 -2.46 -0.75 8.99
C LEU A 97 -1.99 0.58 9.60
N LEU A 98 -0.74 0.68 10.03
CA LEU A 98 -0.19 1.82 10.76
C LEU A 98 0.85 2.63 9.97
N ASN A 99 1.25 2.15 8.79
CA ASN A 99 2.25 2.73 7.91
C ASN A 99 1.69 3.93 7.14
N PHE A 100 1.39 5.02 7.84
CA PHE A 100 0.97 6.27 7.24
C PHE A 100 1.44 7.48 8.04
N SER A 101 1.92 8.52 7.34
CA SER A 101 2.38 9.80 7.88
C SER A 101 3.40 9.70 9.02
N PHE A 102 4.67 9.84 8.67
CA PHE A 102 5.78 10.12 9.59
C PHE A 102 6.33 11.54 9.37
N TRP A 103 5.50 12.43 8.85
CA TRP A 103 5.89 13.80 8.58
C TRP A 103 6.12 14.55 9.90
N SER A 104 7.20 15.32 9.95
CA SER A 104 7.54 16.18 11.07
C SER A 104 8.00 17.52 10.52
N GLU A 105 7.57 18.60 11.16
CA GLU A 105 8.10 19.94 10.90
C GLU A 105 9.40 20.20 11.68
N LYS A 106 9.75 19.29 12.60
CA LYS A 106 10.95 19.38 13.42
C LYS A 106 12.19 18.85 12.70
N ASP A 107 13.34 19.32 13.17
CA ASP A 107 14.64 18.87 12.68
C ASP A 107 14.90 17.40 13.05
N ASP A 108 15.96 16.82 12.48
CA ASP A 108 16.28 15.40 12.56
C ASP A 108 16.47 14.91 14.02
N GLU A 109 16.94 15.78 14.91
CA GLU A 109 17.22 15.48 16.32
C GLU A 109 15.97 15.52 17.22
N GLU A 110 14.95 16.27 16.82
CA GLU A 110 13.77 16.53 17.66
C GLU A 110 12.54 15.74 17.21
N ARG A 111 12.57 15.19 15.99
CA ARG A 111 11.44 14.46 15.44
C ARG A 111 11.16 13.14 16.16
N PHE A 112 9.97 12.61 15.94
CA PHE A 112 9.55 11.31 16.45
C PHE A 112 10.61 10.23 16.21
N THR A 113 11.15 9.67 17.29
CA THR A 113 12.28 8.75 17.25
C THR A 113 12.05 7.62 18.24
N ILE A 114 12.33 6.38 17.82
CA ILE A 114 12.26 5.21 18.69
C ILE A 114 13.68 4.70 18.94
N GLU A 115 14.09 4.68 20.21
CA GLU A 115 15.30 3.97 20.62
C GLU A 115 14.96 2.49 20.88
N TYR A 116 15.66 1.61 20.17
CA TYR A 116 15.46 0.17 20.26
C TYR A 116 16.75 -0.55 19.86
N LYS A 117 17.16 -1.55 20.65
CA LYS A 117 18.43 -2.30 20.50
C LYS A 117 19.68 -1.40 20.45
N GLY A 118 19.66 -0.30 21.20
CA GLY A 118 20.78 0.65 21.28
C GLY A 118 20.94 1.54 20.04
N GLN A 119 19.95 1.54 19.13
CA GLN A 119 19.93 2.38 17.94
C GLN A 119 18.67 3.27 17.93
N LYS A 120 18.81 4.46 17.34
CA LYS A 120 17.71 5.39 17.10
C LYS A 120 17.12 5.15 15.71
N TRP A 121 15.80 5.00 15.67
CA TRP A 121 15.03 4.74 14.46
C TRP A 121 14.07 5.89 14.18
N THR A 122 13.96 6.31 12.93
CA THR A 122 13.09 7.41 12.47
C THR A 122 12.29 6.98 11.23
N GLY A 123 11.24 7.74 10.90
CA GLY A 123 10.40 7.44 9.74
C GLY A 123 9.70 6.07 9.87
N TYR A 124 9.64 5.32 8.77
CA TYR A 124 9.06 3.97 8.77
C TYR A 124 9.73 3.04 9.80
N TRP A 125 11.06 3.07 9.93
CA TRP A 125 11.76 2.18 10.85
C TRP A 125 11.42 2.42 12.31
N SER A 126 10.99 3.62 12.69
CA SER A 126 10.54 3.87 14.06
C SER A 126 9.24 3.13 14.37
N LEU A 127 8.33 2.97 13.40
CA LEU A 127 7.13 2.14 13.55
C LEU A 127 7.51 0.67 13.75
N VAL A 128 8.36 0.12 12.88
CA VAL A 128 8.78 -1.30 12.97
C VAL A 128 9.47 -1.56 14.31
N ALA A 129 10.36 -0.66 14.74
CA ALA A 129 11.02 -0.75 16.04
C ALA A 129 10.03 -0.68 17.22
N ALA A 130 9.01 0.19 17.16
CA ALA A 130 7.99 0.27 18.19
C ALA A 130 7.16 -1.01 18.31
N LEU A 131 6.78 -1.61 17.18
CA LEU A 131 6.03 -2.88 17.15
C LEU A 131 6.85 -4.03 17.72
N GLN A 132 8.13 -4.15 17.34
CA GLN A 132 9.03 -5.17 17.89
C GLN A 132 9.24 -4.99 19.40
N ARG A 133 9.48 -3.75 19.84
CA ARG A 133 9.63 -3.42 21.26
C ARG A 133 8.37 -3.76 22.07
N ALA A 134 7.18 -3.51 21.53
CA ALA A 134 5.93 -3.86 22.19
C ALA A 134 5.76 -5.38 22.37
N LEU A 135 6.11 -6.17 21.34
CA LEU A 135 6.09 -7.63 21.43
C LEU A 135 7.11 -8.16 22.45
N GLU A 136 8.30 -7.56 22.55
CA GLU A 136 9.29 -7.89 23.59
C GLU A 136 8.85 -7.48 25.01
N GLU A 137 7.93 -6.52 25.13
CA GLU A 137 7.32 -6.08 26.39
C GLU A 137 6.02 -6.84 26.72
N ASP A 138 5.79 -7.99 26.07
CA ASP A 138 4.60 -8.84 26.24
C ASP A 138 3.27 -8.13 25.90
N ILE A 139 3.31 -7.06 25.10
CA ILE A 139 2.11 -6.39 24.57
C ILE A 139 1.75 -7.05 23.24
N PRO A 140 0.58 -7.72 23.12
CA PRO A 140 0.17 -8.42 21.90
C PRO A 140 -0.32 -7.45 20.81
N ILE A 141 0.51 -6.47 20.44
CA ILE A 141 0.17 -5.37 19.53
C ILE A 141 -0.22 -5.82 18.12
N THR A 142 0.09 -7.06 17.73
CA THR A 142 -0.27 -7.63 16.42
C THR A 142 -1.54 -8.47 16.45
N SER A 143 -2.23 -8.55 17.60
CA SER A 143 -3.45 -9.34 17.78
C SER A 143 -4.71 -8.51 17.59
N SER A 144 -5.63 -8.99 16.74
CA SER A 144 -6.95 -8.36 16.59
C SER A 144 -7.81 -8.47 17.84
N ASP A 145 -7.59 -9.47 18.70
CA ASP A 145 -8.31 -9.59 19.97
C ASP A 145 -7.90 -8.46 20.92
N PHE A 146 -6.60 -8.17 20.99
CA PHE A 146 -6.07 -7.02 21.73
C PHE A 146 -6.64 -5.71 21.20
N TRP A 147 -6.65 -5.52 19.87
CA TRP A 147 -7.21 -4.31 19.26
C TRP A 147 -8.69 -4.10 19.48
N GLN A 148 -9.45 -5.09 19.94
CA GLN A 148 -10.89 -4.98 20.22
C GLN A 148 -11.19 -4.83 21.71
N ASN A 149 -10.26 -5.21 22.57
CA ASN A 149 -10.41 -5.06 24.01
C ASN A 149 -10.17 -3.60 24.43
N GLU A 150 -11.22 -2.91 24.89
CA GLU A 150 -11.15 -1.50 25.32
C GLU A 150 -10.38 -1.31 26.62
N ASP A 151 -10.31 -2.34 27.47
CA ASP A 151 -9.60 -2.31 28.74
C ASP A 151 -8.10 -2.60 28.57
N GLU A 152 -7.73 -3.42 27.59
CA GLU A 152 -6.31 -3.77 27.32
C GLU A 152 -5.64 -2.81 26.33
N CYS A 153 -6.28 -2.50 25.20
CA CYS A 153 -5.70 -1.63 24.16
C CYS A 153 -6.12 -0.16 24.33
N THR A 154 -5.87 0.42 25.51
CA THR A 154 -6.20 1.83 25.80
C THR A 154 -5.31 2.81 25.02
N GLU A 155 -5.74 4.07 24.91
CA GLU A 155 -4.92 5.14 24.33
C GLU A 155 -3.58 5.27 25.07
N GLU A 156 -3.56 5.11 26.40
CA GLU A 156 -2.35 5.17 27.22
C GLU A 156 -1.39 4.00 26.95
N VAL A 157 -1.93 2.80 26.72
CA VAL A 157 -1.10 1.65 26.31
C VAL A 157 -0.50 1.89 24.92
N LEU A 158 -1.26 2.45 23.97
CA LEU A 158 -0.68 2.80 22.67
C LEU A 158 0.34 3.95 22.75
N LYS A 159 0.13 4.96 23.61
CA LYS A 159 1.16 5.98 23.90
C LYS A 159 2.43 5.33 24.43
N HIS A 160 2.30 4.34 25.31
CA HIS A 160 3.44 3.58 25.81
C HIS A 160 4.13 2.76 24.71
N VAL A 161 3.37 2.08 23.84
CA VAL A 161 3.93 1.34 22.69
C VAL A 161 4.76 2.28 21.79
N PHE A 162 4.16 3.41 21.39
CA PHE A 162 4.78 4.39 20.50
C PHE A 162 5.58 5.47 21.23
N ARG A 163 5.96 5.27 22.50
CA ARG A 163 6.70 6.29 23.26
C ARG A 163 8.02 6.64 22.57
N SER A 164 8.19 7.93 22.29
CA SER A 164 9.36 8.49 21.62
C SER A 164 10.53 8.65 22.59
N SER A 165 11.76 8.64 22.06
CA SER A 165 12.95 9.11 22.77
C SER A 165 13.11 10.63 22.71
N THR A 166 12.23 11.32 21.97
CA THR A 166 12.16 12.79 21.87
C THR A 166 10.82 13.29 22.39
N GLU A 167 10.66 14.62 22.49
CA GLU A 167 9.39 15.25 22.90
C GLU A 167 8.29 15.20 21.82
N GLU A 168 8.61 14.81 20.58
CA GLU A 168 7.59 14.61 19.56
C GLU A 168 6.96 13.22 19.70
N GLU A 169 5.64 13.19 19.88
CA GLU A 169 4.84 11.96 19.85
C GLU A 169 4.65 11.46 18.41
N ILE A 170 4.22 10.21 18.25
CA ILE A 170 3.87 9.70 16.93
C ILE A 170 2.73 10.55 16.33
N PRO A 171 2.87 11.07 15.10
CA PRO A 171 1.78 11.79 14.45
C PRO A 171 0.53 10.92 14.36
N LEU A 172 -0.68 11.48 14.43
CA LEU A 172 -1.94 10.76 14.18
C LEU A 172 -2.13 9.46 15.01
N LEU A 173 -1.83 9.52 16.31
CA LEU A 173 -1.99 8.37 17.23
C LEU A 173 -3.45 7.90 17.32
N LYS A 174 -4.42 8.82 17.34
CA LYS A 174 -5.84 8.49 17.47
C LYS A 174 -6.37 7.78 16.23
N GLU A 175 -5.95 8.22 15.06
CA GLU A 175 -6.28 7.62 13.78
C GLU A 175 -5.69 6.21 13.67
N ARG A 176 -4.47 6.00 14.20
CA ARG A 176 -3.87 4.66 14.31
C ARG A 176 -4.69 3.72 15.19
N LEU A 177 -5.09 4.18 16.39
CA LEU A 177 -5.99 3.40 17.25
C LEU A 177 -7.32 3.08 16.54
N SER A 178 -7.90 4.07 15.85
CA SER A 178 -9.14 3.88 15.09
C SER A 178 -8.99 2.84 13.98
N CYS A 179 -7.88 2.85 13.25
CA CYS A 179 -7.58 1.84 12.21
C CYS A 179 -7.49 0.43 12.81
N LEU A 180 -6.80 0.26 13.95
CA LEU A 180 -6.69 -1.04 14.62
C LEU A 180 -8.05 -1.57 15.09
N ARG A 181 -8.88 -0.70 15.68
CA ARG A 181 -10.23 -1.04 16.17
C ARG A 181 -11.15 -1.46 15.02
N GLU A 182 -11.14 -0.70 13.92
CA GLU A 182 -11.92 -1.00 12.73
C GLU A 182 -11.49 -2.33 12.09
N ALA A 183 -10.18 -2.50 11.86
CA ALA A 183 -9.65 -3.74 11.29
C ALA A 183 -9.89 -4.96 12.20
N GLY A 184 -9.75 -4.80 13.52
CA GLY A 184 -10.05 -5.85 14.50
C GLY A 184 -11.50 -6.32 14.42
N LYS A 185 -12.44 -5.38 14.35
CA LYS A 185 -13.87 -5.69 14.19
C LYS A 185 -14.15 -6.46 12.89
N ILE A 186 -13.58 -6.01 11.78
CA ILE A 186 -13.74 -6.69 10.47
C ILE A 186 -13.18 -8.11 10.53
N LEU A 187 -11.98 -8.29 11.11
CA LEU A 187 -11.37 -9.60 11.27
C LEU A 187 -12.23 -10.53 12.14
N TYR A 188 -12.82 -10.03 13.21
CA TYR A 188 -13.73 -10.79 14.07
C TYR A 188 -15.00 -11.21 13.31
N GLU A 189 -15.66 -10.26 12.64
CA GLU A 189 -16.95 -10.49 11.99
C GLU A 189 -16.87 -11.38 10.74
N LYS A 190 -15.77 -11.28 9.97
CA LYS A 190 -15.65 -11.93 8.66
C LYS A 190 -14.58 -13.00 8.56
N TYR A 191 -13.53 -12.92 9.38
CA TYR A 191 -12.27 -13.66 9.15
C TYR A 191 -11.77 -14.44 10.37
N GLN A 192 -12.63 -14.68 11.37
CA GLN A 192 -12.30 -15.47 12.56
C GLN A 192 -11.03 -14.96 13.29
N CYS A 193 -10.89 -13.64 13.39
CA CYS A 193 -9.73 -12.97 14.02
C CYS A 193 -8.37 -13.29 13.36
N ASN A 194 -8.33 -13.83 12.15
CA ASN A 194 -7.06 -14.25 11.53
C ASN A 194 -6.91 -13.69 10.11
N PHE A 195 -5.91 -12.83 9.91
CA PHE A 195 -5.63 -12.21 8.61
C PHE A 195 -5.24 -13.21 7.52
N THR A 196 -4.72 -14.40 7.89
CA THR A 196 -4.48 -15.47 6.91
C THR A 196 -5.75 -15.91 6.19
N ASN A 197 -6.93 -15.76 6.81
CA ASN A 197 -8.21 -16.04 6.16
C ASN A 197 -8.58 -14.99 5.10
N VAL A 198 -8.11 -13.74 5.24
CA VAL A 198 -8.20 -12.71 4.20
C VAL A 198 -7.29 -13.06 3.02
N ILE A 199 -6.07 -13.54 3.29
CA ILE A 199 -5.15 -13.99 2.24
C ILE A 199 -5.75 -15.18 1.47
N LYS A 200 -6.29 -16.17 2.20
CA LYS A 200 -6.94 -17.35 1.59
C LYS A 200 -8.13 -16.99 0.71
N SER A 201 -8.94 -15.98 1.09
CA SER A 201 -10.10 -15.58 0.29
C SER A 201 -9.71 -14.97 -1.07
N ALA A 202 -8.48 -14.47 -1.20
CA ALA A 202 -7.95 -13.95 -2.47
C ALA A 202 -7.53 -15.05 -3.46
N SER A 203 -7.50 -16.32 -3.05
CA SER A 203 -7.20 -17.47 -3.92
C SER A 203 -5.94 -17.29 -4.79
N HIS A 204 -4.82 -16.91 -4.17
CA HIS A 204 -3.54 -16.63 -4.84
C HIS A 204 -3.55 -15.49 -5.88
N SER A 205 -4.58 -14.63 -5.90
CA SER A 205 -4.55 -13.40 -6.71
C SER A 205 -4.19 -12.18 -5.86
N ALA A 206 -3.06 -11.55 -6.20
CA ALA A 206 -2.62 -10.29 -5.66
C ALA A 206 -3.65 -9.18 -5.92
N ALA A 207 -4.21 -9.12 -7.13
CA ALA A 207 -5.24 -8.14 -7.47
C ALA A 207 -6.55 -8.38 -6.70
N ALA A 208 -6.94 -9.64 -6.47
CA ALA A 208 -8.08 -9.96 -5.61
C ALA A 208 -7.83 -9.51 -4.17
N LEU A 209 -6.64 -9.77 -3.62
CA LEU A 209 -6.31 -9.38 -2.25
C LEU A 209 -6.33 -7.85 -2.08
N VAL A 210 -5.79 -7.09 -3.05
CA VAL A 210 -5.90 -5.62 -3.07
C VAL A 210 -7.35 -5.16 -3.05
N ASN A 211 -8.23 -5.79 -3.84
CA ASN A 211 -9.64 -5.43 -3.88
C ASN A 211 -10.35 -5.79 -2.57
N ILE A 212 -10.09 -6.97 -1.99
CA ILE A 212 -10.65 -7.37 -0.70
C ILE A 212 -10.22 -6.39 0.40
N LEU A 213 -8.94 -6.00 0.43
CA LEU A 213 -8.44 -5.00 1.37
C LEU A 213 -9.18 -3.66 1.22
N ALA A 214 -9.30 -3.16 -0.02
CA ALA A 214 -9.97 -1.89 -0.29
C ALA A 214 -11.47 -1.91 0.02
N ASP A 215 -12.14 -3.04 -0.21
CA ASP A 215 -13.58 -3.17 -0.06
C ASP A 215 -13.99 -3.43 1.41
N ASP A 216 -13.21 -4.23 2.14
CA ASP A 216 -13.55 -4.63 3.50
C ASP A 216 -12.95 -3.73 4.58
N PHE A 217 -11.78 -3.14 4.34
CA PHE A 217 -11.04 -2.36 5.33
C PHE A 217 -10.96 -0.88 4.89
N PRO A 218 -11.79 0.01 5.46
CA PRO A 218 -11.87 1.40 5.03
C PRO A 218 -10.54 2.16 5.01
N CYS A 219 -9.61 1.87 5.93
CA CYS A 219 -8.27 2.47 5.92
C CYS A 219 -7.42 2.17 4.67
N PHE A 220 -7.75 1.12 3.91
CA PHE A 220 -7.14 0.75 2.64
C PHE A 220 -7.93 1.27 1.42
N ASN A 221 -9.13 1.80 1.62
CA ASN A 221 -10.00 2.33 0.57
C ASN A 221 -9.54 3.73 0.11
N ASP A 222 -8.60 3.73 -0.83
CA ASP A 222 -7.98 4.92 -1.38
C ASP A 222 -8.54 5.21 -2.78
N VAL A 223 -9.79 5.67 -2.79
CA VAL A 223 -10.58 6.03 -3.99
C VAL A 223 -10.99 7.49 -3.93
N VAL A 224 -10.65 8.24 -4.98
CA VAL A 224 -10.88 9.69 -5.04
C VAL A 224 -11.71 10.08 -6.26
N SER A 225 -12.39 11.23 -6.16
CA SER A 225 -12.99 11.88 -7.31
C SER A 225 -12.00 12.86 -7.94
N PHE A 226 -11.81 12.79 -9.25
CA PHE A 226 -10.92 13.69 -9.99
C PHE A 226 -11.57 14.11 -11.30
N GLU A 227 -11.64 15.43 -11.53
CA GLU A 227 -12.30 16.02 -12.70
C GLU A 227 -13.71 15.44 -12.92
N LYS A 228 -13.97 14.84 -14.09
CA LYS A 228 -15.26 14.24 -14.45
C LYS A 228 -15.45 12.80 -13.97
N ARG A 229 -14.45 12.18 -13.34
CA ARG A 229 -14.48 10.78 -12.90
C ARG A 229 -14.64 10.72 -11.39
N LYS A 230 -15.74 10.11 -10.95
CA LYS A 230 -16.09 9.99 -9.52
C LYS A 230 -15.24 8.96 -8.77
N SER A 231 -14.67 7.99 -9.48
CA SER A 231 -13.92 6.89 -8.89
C SER A 231 -12.61 6.67 -9.63
N VAL A 232 -11.54 7.22 -9.07
CA VAL A 232 -10.14 6.96 -9.42
C VAL A 232 -9.53 6.17 -8.27
N ARG A 233 -9.17 4.91 -8.53
CA ARG A 233 -8.57 3.99 -7.55
C ARG A 233 -7.06 4.21 -7.51
N LEU A 234 -6.51 4.60 -6.36
CA LEU A 234 -5.07 4.69 -6.14
C LEU A 234 -4.57 3.49 -5.32
N LEU A 235 -5.34 3.08 -4.31
CA LEU A 235 -5.19 1.83 -3.53
C LEU A 235 -3.75 1.55 -3.09
N LYS A 236 -3.03 2.58 -2.63
CA LYS A 236 -1.60 2.44 -2.40
C LYS A 236 -1.31 1.54 -1.22
N ARG A 237 -1.86 1.84 -0.06
CA ARG A 237 -1.64 1.02 1.15
C ARG A 237 -2.07 -0.43 0.97
N ALA A 238 -3.14 -0.69 0.22
CA ALA A 238 -3.58 -2.06 -0.10
C ALA A 238 -2.52 -2.80 -0.93
N GLN A 239 -1.98 -2.14 -1.96
CA GLN A 239 -0.89 -2.69 -2.79
C GLN A 239 0.41 -2.91 -2.00
N ILE A 240 0.74 -1.99 -1.08
CA ILE A 240 1.88 -2.14 -0.16
C ILE A 240 1.75 -3.43 0.63
N CYS A 241 0.59 -3.66 1.26
CA CYS A 241 0.38 -4.83 2.10
C CYS A 241 0.57 -6.15 1.35
N VAL A 242 0.04 -6.24 0.11
CA VAL A 242 0.24 -7.45 -0.71
C VAL A 242 1.70 -7.60 -1.17
N ALA A 243 2.38 -6.50 -1.47
CA ALA A 243 3.78 -6.52 -1.85
C ALA A 243 4.68 -6.96 -0.67
N ASP A 244 4.43 -6.46 0.54
CA ASP A 244 5.18 -6.85 1.76
C ASP A 244 4.98 -8.34 2.09
N LEU A 245 3.76 -8.87 1.95
CA LEU A 245 3.51 -10.31 2.04
C LEU A 245 4.32 -11.09 1.00
N TRP A 246 4.28 -10.68 -0.26
CA TRP A 246 5.03 -11.35 -1.33
C TRP A 246 6.54 -11.33 -1.06
N ALA A 247 7.10 -10.20 -0.63
CA ALA A 247 8.53 -10.08 -0.33
C ALA A 247 8.94 -10.86 0.91
N ALA A 248 8.17 -10.80 2.00
CA ALA A 248 8.48 -11.50 3.25
C ALA A 248 8.54 -13.01 3.08
N PHE A 249 7.67 -13.55 2.21
CA PHE A 249 7.59 -14.98 1.93
C PHE A 249 8.29 -15.40 0.63
N GLU A 250 8.96 -14.46 -0.06
CA GLU A 250 9.70 -14.71 -1.31
C GLU A 250 8.85 -15.36 -2.42
N GLY A 251 7.55 -15.05 -2.47
CA GLY A 251 6.61 -15.62 -3.45
C GLY A 251 6.10 -17.03 -3.12
N GLU A 252 6.33 -17.54 -1.91
CA GLU A 252 5.86 -18.86 -1.45
C GLU A 252 4.81 -18.73 -0.34
N SER A 253 4.08 -19.81 -0.02
CA SER A 253 3.15 -19.86 1.13
C SER A 253 2.16 -18.68 1.16
N PHE A 254 2.15 -17.87 2.23
CA PHE A 254 1.27 -16.69 2.36
C PHE A 254 1.59 -15.54 1.39
N GLY A 255 2.74 -15.58 0.71
CA GLY A 255 3.11 -14.64 -0.35
C GLY A 255 3.00 -15.21 -1.75
N GLU A 256 2.42 -16.40 -1.93
CA GLU A 256 2.24 -17.01 -3.25
C GLU A 256 1.10 -16.33 -4.01
N PHE A 257 1.46 -15.57 -5.05
CA PHE A 257 0.52 -14.88 -5.94
C PHE A 257 0.82 -15.14 -7.41
N ASP A 258 -0.20 -15.55 -8.17
CA ASP A 258 -0.10 -15.86 -9.60
C ASP A 258 0.04 -14.61 -10.49
N ASP A 259 -0.44 -13.48 -10.00
CA ASP A 259 -0.57 -12.21 -10.75
C ASP A 259 0.06 -11.02 -10.01
N ILE A 260 1.15 -11.25 -9.26
CA ILE A 260 1.89 -10.21 -8.52
C ILE A 260 2.30 -9.03 -9.40
N ASP A 261 2.47 -9.26 -10.70
CA ASP A 261 2.84 -8.23 -11.67
C ASP A 261 1.74 -7.21 -11.98
N LYS A 262 0.51 -7.44 -11.49
CA LYS A 262 -0.62 -6.49 -11.53
C LYS A 262 -0.55 -5.41 -10.47
N ILE A 263 0.21 -5.62 -9.39
CA ILE A 263 0.47 -4.57 -8.41
C ILE A 263 1.31 -3.47 -9.06
N THR A 264 1.05 -2.22 -8.69
CA THR A 264 1.82 -1.05 -9.15
C THR A 264 2.83 -0.60 -8.10
N MET A 265 3.78 0.25 -8.49
CA MET A 265 4.82 0.73 -7.57
C MET A 265 4.25 1.59 -6.42
N PHE A 266 5.01 1.58 -5.32
CA PHE A 266 4.84 2.42 -4.14
C PHE A 266 4.79 3.90 -4.50
N ALA A 267 3.66 4.52 -4.18
CA ALA A 267 3.41 5.93 -4.37
C ALA A 267 3.18 6.52 -2.97
N ASP A 268 4.27 7.00 -2.35
CA ASP A 268 4.29 7.63 -1.03
C ASP A 268 4.42 9.16 -1.16
N TYR A 269 4.11 9.94 -0.13
CA TYR A 269 4.27 11.41 -0.12
C TYR A 269 5.73 11.86 -0.30
N ARG A 270 6.73 11.01 -0.05
CA ARG A 270 8.15 11.30 -0.36
C ARG A 270 8.47 11.15 -1.85
N VAL A 271 7.77 10.29 -2.55
CA VAL A 271 8.09 9.93 -3.93
C VAL A 271 7.91 11.11 -4.90
N PRO A 272 6.84 11.91 -4.85
CA PRO A 272 6.72 13.12 -5.67
C PRO A 272 7.86 14.11 -5.42
N GLN A 273 8.39 14.18 -4.19
CA GLN A 273 9.50 15.07 -3.85
C GLN A 273 10.80 14.63 -4.53
N ILE A 274 11.09 13.32 -4.49
CA ILE A 274 12.25 12.74 -5.16
C ILE A 274 12.11 12.90 -6.67
N LEU A 275 10.95 12.58 -7.23
CA LEU A 275 10.71 12.71 -8.68
C LEU A 275 10.78 14.16 -9.15
N ASN A 276 10.31 15.12 -8.36
CA ASN A 276 10.48 16.54 -8.66
C ASN A 276 11.95 16.97 -8.61
N THR A 277 12.71 16.51 -7.62
CA THR A 277 14.16 16.78 -7.50
C THR A 277 14.95 16.20 -8.67
N LEU A 278 14.56 15.01 -9.15
CA LEU A 278 15.14 14.37 -10.33
C LEU A 278 14.65 14.97 -11.67
N GLY A 279 13.83 16.02 -11.63
CA GLY A 279 13.26 16.67 -12.82
C GLY A 279 12.19 15.84 -13.54
N CYS A 280 11.75 14.71 -12.98
CA CYS A 280 10.73 13.84 -13.57
C CYS A 280 9.32 14.45 -13.45
N LEU A 281 9.04 15.17 -12.35
CA LEU A 281 7.77 15.88 -12.13
C LEU A 281 7.98 17.39 -12.11
N TRP A 282 7.13 18.10 -12.85
CA TRP A 282 7.08 19.56 -12.90
C TRP A 282 5.76 20.07 -12.37
N TYR A 283 5.80 21.14 -11.58
CA TYR A 283 4.63 21.77 -11.02
C TYR A 283 4.31 23.07 -11.74
N SER A 284 3.02 23.41 -11.83
CA SER A 284 2.60 24.74 -12.25
C SER A 284 3.18 25.81 -11.31
N PRO A 285 3.34 27.07 -11.75
CA PRO A 285 3.92 28.12 -10.91
C PRO A 285 3.21 28.29 -9.56
N LEU A 286 1.88 28.08 -9.53
CA LEU A 286 1.11 28.21 -8.30
C LEU A 286 1.36 27.03 -7.34
N LEU A 287 1.35 25.80 -7.85
CA LEU A 287 1.66 24.61 -7.05
C LEU A 287 3.12 24.64 -6.54
N ASP A 288 4.07 24.99 -7.40
CA ASP A 288 5.49 25.13 -7.02
C ASP A 288 5.66 26.17 -5.90
N HIS A 289 4.95 27.30 -5.96
CA HIS A 289 4.95 28.31 -4.91
C HIS A 289 4.43 27.77 -3.57
N VAL A 290 3.31 27.03 -3.59
CA VAL A 290 2.71 26.42 -2.39
C VAL A 290 3.66 25.40 -1.76
N VAL A 291 4.26 24.52 -2.58
CA VAL A 291 5.23 23.50 -2.15
C VAL A 291 6.47 24.16 -1.53
N ARG A 292 7.05 25.18 -2.18
CA ARG A 292 8.22 25.92 -1.65
C ARG A 292 7.93 26.64 -0.35
N GLN A 293 6.69 27.10 -0.15
CA GLN A 293 6.25 27.71 1.11
C GLN A 293 5.92 26.67 2.20
N LYS A 294 6.08 25.37 1.93
CA LYS A 294 5.72 24.28 2.85
C LYS A 294 4.28 24.38 3.35
N LYS A 295 3.38 24.89 2.50
CA LYS A 295 1.96 24.99 2.83
C LYS A 295 1.31 23.61 2.70
N ILE A 296 0.43 23.30 3.64
CA ILE A 296 -0.34 22.06 3.62
C ILE A 296 -1.23 22.03 2.37
N ILE A 297 -1.15 20.93 1.64
CA ILE A 297 -2.09 20.58 0.57
C ILE A 297 -3.02 19.53 1.19
N GLU A 298 -4.29 19.88 1.32
CA GLU A 298 -5.29 19.02 1.96
C GLU A 298 -5.48 17.69 1.21
N SER A 299 -5.81 16.64 1.95
CA SER A 299 -6.19 15.35 1.37
C SER A 299 -7.43 15.50 0.48
N GLY A 300 -7.39 14.90 -0.71
CA GLY A 300 -8.42 15.01 -1.74
C GLY A 300 -8.32 16.30 -2.58
N HIS A 301 -7.37 17.19 -2.31
CA HIS A 301 -7.15 18.36 -3.16
C HIS A 301 -6.67 17.93 -4.55
N SER A 302 -7.10 18.64 -5.60
CA SER A 302 -6.73 18.31 -6.98
C SER A 302 -5.21 18.17 -7.17
N TRP A 303 -4.41 19.07 -6.59
CA TRP A 303 -2.95 18.97 -6.63
C TRP A 303 -2.39 17.70 -5.98
N GLU A 304 -2.94 17.28 -4.85
CA GLU A 304 -2.51 16.05 -4.17
C GLU A 304 -2.82 14.84 -5.05
N ILE A 305 -4.02 14.77 -5.63
CA ILE A 305 -4.41 13.71 -6.56
C ILE A 305 -3.51 13.72 -7.82
N GLN A 306 -3.24 14.89 -8.39
CA GLN A 306 -2.37 15.02 -9.57
C GLN A 306 -0.93 14.55 -9.28
N MET A 307 -0.36 14.94 -8.14
CA MET A 307 0.95 14.47 -7.69
C MET A 307 0.96 12.94 -7.53
N ARG A 308 -0.09 12.38 -6.92
CA ARG A 308 -0.20 10.96 -6.64
C ARG A 308 -0.48 10.09 -7.87
N GLY A 309 -1.29 10.57 -8.82
CA GLY A 309 -1.57 9.84 -10.06
C GLY A 309 -0.44 9.96 -11.09
N ARG A 310 0.25 11.10 -11.17
CA ARG A 310 1.36 11.28 -12.13
C ARG A 310 2.59 10.45 -11.78
N GLN A 311 2.92 10.30 -10.49
CA GLN A 311 4.04 9.44 -10.08
C GLN A 311 3.85 7.98 -10.55
N ASP A 312 2.61 7.46 -10.50
CA ASP A 312 2.33 6.09 -10.95
C ASP A 312 2.66 5.91 -12.43
N PHE A 313 2.33 6.91 -13.25
CA PHE A 313 2.65 6.88 -14.66
C PHE A 313 4.16 7.01 -14.94
N VAL A 314 4.89 7.82 -14.16
CA VAL A 314 6.35 7.84 -14.18
C VAL A 314 6.87 6.41 -13.95
N PHE A 315 6.36 5.70 -12.94
CA PHE A 315 6.80 4.34 -12.64
C PHE A 315 6.44 3.31 -13.69
N VAL A 316 5.25 3.39 -14.30
CA VAL A 316 4.90 2.54 -15.44
C VAL A 316 5.90 2.75 -16.60
N SER A 317 6.32 4.00 -16.80
CA SER A 317 7.33 4.33 -17.81
C SER A 317 8.72 3.80 -17.42
N LEU A 318 9.08 3.84 -16.13
CA LEU A 318 10.29 3.21 -15.58
C LEU A 318 10.25 1.68 -15.77
N ARG A 319 9.10 1.03 -15.54
CA ARG A 319 8.87 -0.42 -15.70
C ARG A 319 9.15 -0.90 -17.11
N LYS A 320 8.79 -0.16 -18.15
CA LYS A 320 9.06 -0.55 -19.55
C LYS A 320 10.55 -0.64 -19.88
N GLY A 321 11.42 -0.02 -19.09
CA GLY A 321 12.87 -0.08 -19.25
C GLY A 321 13.59 -1.09 -18.33
N LEU A 322 12.89 -1.75 -17.41
CA LEU A 322 13.45 -2.45 -16.25
C LEU A 322 12.74 -3.79 -16.00
N ASN A 323 13.48 -4.87 -15.66
CA ASN A 323 12.84 -6.14 -15.27
C ASN A 323 12.05 -5.96 -13.95
N TRP A 324 10.73 -6.10 -14.01
CA TRP A 324 9.76 -5.69 -12.98
C TRP A 324 9.92 -6.41 -11.64
N VAL A 325 10.11 -7.74 -11.67
CA VAL A 325 10.27 -8.56 -10.46
C VAL A 325 11.52 -8.14 -9.69
N THR A 326 12.60 -7.79 -10.38
CA THR A 326 13.81 -7.25 -9.74
C THR A 326 13.57 -5.87 -9.13
N TRP A 327 12.62 -5.09 -9.65
CA TRP A 327 12.42 -3.69 -9.24
C TRP A 327 11.54 -3.53 -7.99
N LEU A 328 10.39 -4.22 -7.95
CA LEU A 328 9.40 -4.22 -6.87
C LEU A 328 10.02 -4.60 -5.52
N THR A 329 10.76 -5.69 -5.58
CA THR A 329 11.63 -6.28 -4.58
C THR A 329 12.57 -5.32 -3.87
N ASN A 330 13.13 -4.37 -4.61
CA ASN A 330 14.28 -3.57 -4.16
C ASN A 330 13.83 -2.24 -3.56
N VAL A 331 12.69 -1.70 -4.01
CA VAL A 331 12.10 -0.49 -3.42
C VAL A 331 11.59 -0.78 -2.01
N MET A 332 10.97 -1.96 -1.79
CA MET A 332 10.57 -2.42 -0.45
C MET A 332 11.71 -2.58 0.56
N SER A 333 12.96 -2.67 0.09
CA SER A 333 14.12 -2.85 0.96
C SER A 333 14.73 -1.54 1.48
N ARG A 334 14.28 -0.40 0.95
CA ARG A 334 14.80 0.93 1.29
C ARG A 334 13.81 1.78 2.08
N MET A 335 12.54 1.36 2.13
CA MET A 335 11.59 1.90 3.09
C MET A 335 11.84 1.18 4.39
#